data_AF-A0A1G3FYI1-F1
#
_entry.id   AF-A0A1G3FYI1-F1
#
_cell.length_a   1.000
_cell.length_b   1.000
_cell.length_c   1.000
_cell.angle_alpha   90.00
_cell.angle_beta   90.00
_cell.angle_gamma   90.00
#
_symmetry.space_group_name_H-M   'P 1'
#
loop_
_entity.id
_entity.type
_entity.pdbx_description
1 polymer ?
#
loop_
_entity_poly.entity_id
_entity_poly.type
_entity_poly.pdbx_seq_one_letter_code
_entity_poly.pdbx_strand_id
1 'polypeptide(L)'
;ETSSANWWNGDVGRQLADVLSNELSATGDFKVIERQKIDAVLAEQDLAASSRMRPGSSPHTGNITGAQYLVTGSVSAYTEDTSNTGGGLNIAGFRVGGGKSEAYIAIDLRVVDAETSEVVYARTVEGRSSSGGVNLRGYVSGIGGDFAHAKKPPASKAVRAALIEATDYLDCTMVKRDGCEARYEQKEQRRRQSSKDTLDLD
;
A
#
# COMPACT_ATOMS: atom_id res chain seq x y z
N GLU A 1 -11.39 3.20 18.83
CA GLU A 1 -12.30 3.36 17.68
C GLU A 1 -11.46 3.24 16.41
N THR A 2 -11.61 2.16 15.64
CA THR A 2 -10.92 2.00 14.36
C THR A 2 -11.62 2.89 13.34
N SER A 3 -10.97 3.97 12.93
CA SER A 3 -11.43 4.82 11.83
C SER A 3 -11.41 4.00 10.54
N SER A 4 -12.52 3.32 10.24
CA SER A 4 -12.72 2.67 8.96
C SER A 4 -12.80 3.76 7.91
N ALA A 5 -11.76 3.90 7.11
CA ALA A 5 -11.76 4.88 6.05
C ALA A 5 -12.90 4.57 5.06
N ASN A 6 -13.79 5.54 4.80
CA ASN A 6 -14.97 5.36 3.93
C ASN A 6 -14.64 4.93 2.48
N TRP A 7 -13.36 4.95 2.09
CA TRP A 7 -12.89 4.46 0.79
C TRP A 7 -12.59 2.95 0.79
N TRP A 8 -12.54 2.30 1.95
CA TRP A 8 -12.17 0.89 2.12
C TRP A 8 -13.35 -0.04 1.78
N ASN A 9 -13.50 -0.36 0.50
CA ASN A 9 -14.45 -1.36 0.00
C ASN A 9 -13.71 -2.56 -0.62
N GLY A 10 -14.44 -3.61 -1.01
CA GLY A 10 -13.84 -4.79 -1.65
C GLY A 10 -13.04 -4.49 -2.94
N ASP A 11 -13.23 -3.33 -3.56
CA ASP A 11 -12.50 -2.93 -4.76
C ASP A 11 -11.11 -2.39 -4.46
N VAL A 12 -10.89 -1.81 -3.28
CA VAL A 12 -9.55 -1.35 -2.86
C VAL A 12 -8.59 -2.52 -2.75
N GLY A 13 -9.01 -3.64 -2.16
CA GLY A 13 -8.16 -4.83 -2.06
C GLY A 13 -7.69 -5.33 -3.43
N ARG A 14 -8.59 -5.31 -4.44
CA ARG A 14 -8.22 -5.65 -5.83
C ARG A 14 -7.25 -4.65 -6.43
N GLN A 15 -7.47 -3.35 -6.26
CA GLN A 15 -6.55 -2.30 -6.74
C GLN A 15 -5.17 -2.39 -6.08
N LEU A 16 -5.09 -2.73 -4.80
CA LEU A 16 -3.81 -2.92 -4.12
C LEU A 16 -3.08 -4.17 -4.61
N ALA A 17 -3.82 -5.24 -4.90
CA ALA A 17 -3.26 -6.43 -5.54
C ALA A 17 -2.77 -6.15 -6.97
N ASP A 18 -3.47 -5.30 -7.75
CA ASP A 18 -3.00 -4.83 -9.05
C ASP A 18 -1.68 -4.06 -8.92
N VAL A 19 -1.62 -3.11 -7.98
CA VAL A 19 -0.39 -2.33 -7.71
C VAL A 19 0.74 -3.26 -7.29
N LEU A 20 0.50 -4.18 -6.34
CA LEU A 20 1.50 -5.14 -5.88
C LEU A 20 2.02 -6.02 -7.04
N SER A 21 1.13 -6.53 -7.88
CA SER A 21 1.49 -7.35 -9.05
C SER A 21 2.32 -6.57 -10.05
N ASN A 22 2.00 -5.28 -10.26
CA ASN A 22 2.77 -4.39 -11.13
C ASN A 22 4.16 -4.10 -10.56
N GLU A 23 4.28 -3.77 -9.27
CA GLU A 23 5.57 -3.47 -8.65
C GLU A 23 6.46 -4.74 -8.61
N LEU A 24 5.90 -5.93 -8.32
CA LEU A 24 6.63 -7.21 -8.43
C LEU A 24 7.09 -7.51 -9.86
N SER A 25 6.26 -7.19 -10.86
CA SER A 25 6.65 -7.37 -12.27
C SER A 25 7.74 -6.38 -12.69
N ALA A 26 7.70 -5.16 -12.13
CA ALA A 26 8.63 -4.09 -12.43
C ALA A 26 10.04 -4.33 -11.89
N THR A 27 10.21 -5.19 -10.87
CA THR A 27 11.55 -5.59 -10.41
C THR A 27 12.33 -6.34 -11.49
N GLY A 28 11.62 -7.07 -12.37
CA GLY A 28 12.22 -7.94 -13.38
C GLY A 28 12.69 -9.30 -12.86
N ASP A 29 12.61 -9.50 -11.54
CA ASP A 29 13.12 -10.67 -10.84
C ASP A 29 12.03 -11.73 -10.60
N PHE A 30 10.75 -11.37 -10.78
CA PHE A 30 9.60 -12.27 -10.64
C PHE A 30 8.84 -12.48 -11.95
N LYS A 31 8.46 -13.73 -12.23
CA LYS A 31 7.42 -14.03 -13.23
C LYS A 31 6.05 -13.99 -12.56
N VAL A 32 5.40 -12.84 -12.62
CA VAL A 32 4.05 -12.65 -12.05
C VAL A 32 2.99 -13.24 -12.98
N ILE A 33 2.04 -13.97 -12.41
CA ILE A 33 0.95 -14.63 -13.13
C ILE A 33 -0.37 -13.92 -12.79
N GLU A 34 -1.10 -13.52 -13.83
CA GLU A 34 -2.42 -12.88 -13.68
C GLU A 34 -3.46 -13.90 -13.19
N ARG A 35 -3.95 -13.71 -11.96
CA ARG A 35 -4.98 -14.57 -11.37
C ARG A 35 -6.32 -13.87 -11.20
N GLN A 36 -6.36 -12.53 -11.17
CA GLN A 36 -7.60 -11.78 -11.02
C GLN A 36 -8.46 -11.84 -12.29
N LYS A 37 -7.84 -12.05 -13.46
CA LYS A 37 -8.53 -12.18 -14.75
C LYS A 37 -8.59 -13.61 -15.29
N ILE A 38 -8.39 -14.62 -14.44
CA ILE A 38 -8.33 -16.02 -14.91
C ILE A 38 -9.61 -16.47 -15.59
N ASP A 39 -10.78 -16.05 -15.10
CA ASP A 39 -12.07 -16.44 -15.69
C ASP A 39 -12.21 -15.94 -17.13
N ALA A 40 -11.67 -14.74 -17.42
CA ALA A 40 -11.63 -14.21 -18.78
C ALA A 40 -10.69 -15.02 -19.68
N VAL A 41 -9.55 -15.47 -19.15
CA VAL A 41 -8.60 -16.35 -19.86
C VAL A 41 -9.22 -17.72 -20.14
N LEU A 42 -9.94 -18.29 -19.17
CA LEU A 42 -10.66 -19.55 -19.32
C LEU A 42 -11.77 -19.43 -20.37
N ALA A 43 -12.57 -18.36 -20.32
CA ALA A 43 -13.60 -18.10 -21.31
C ALA A 43 -13.04 -17.98 -22.74
N GLU A 44 -11.84 -17.41 -22.90
CA GLU A 44 -11.17 -17.35 -24.20
C GLU A 44 -10.70 -18.73 -24.69
N GLN A 45 -10.19 -19.59 -23.79
CA GLN A 45 -9.87 -20.98 -24.13
C GLN A 45 -11.14 -21.79 -24.48
N ASP A 46 -12.27 -21.53 -23.84
CA ASP A 46 -13.55 -22.15 -24.20
C ASP A 46 -14.05 -21.65 -25.57
N LEU A 47 -13.87 -20.36 -25.85
CA LEU A 47 -14.18 -19.80 -27.17
C LEU A 47 -13.32 -20.44 -28.26
N ALA A 48 -12.05 -20.76 -27.96
CA ALA A 48 -11.14 -21.48 -28.86
C ALA A 48 -11.70 -22.84 -29.27
N ALA A 49 -12.28 -23.56 -28.32
CA ALA A 49 -12.89 -24.86 -28.54
C ALA A 49 -14.21 -24.78 -29.33
N SER A 50 -14.86 -23.61 -29.36
CA SER A 50 -16.19 -23.45 -29.96
C SER A 50 -16.21 -23.27 -31.48
N SER A 51 -15.06 -23.35 -32.17
CA SER A 51 -14.92 -23.13 -33.63
C SER A 51 -15.33 -21.72 -34.11
N ARG A 52 -15.43 -20.73 -33.21
CA ARG A 52 -15.81 -19.34 -33.53
C ARG A 52 -14.63 -18.41 -33.79
N MET A 53 -13.40 -18.87 -33.56
CA MET A 53 -12.19 -18.08 -33.73
C MET A 53 -11.58 -18.18 -35.12
N ARG A 54 -10.84 -17.13 -35.51
CA ARG A 54 -10.04 -17.15 -36.74
C ARG A 54 -8.98 -18.27 -36.66
N PRO A 55 -8.76 -19.03 -37.74
CA PRO A 55 -7.70 -20.03 -37.78
C PRO A 55 -6.33 -19.45 -37.38
N GLY A 56 -5.61 -20.15 -36.50
CA GLY A 56 -4.27 -19.78 -36.05
C GLY A 56 -4.19 -18.67 -34.99
N SER A 57 -5.32 -18.10 -34.53
CA SER A 57 -5.33 -17.12 -33.42
C SER A 57 -5.86 -17.67 -32.09
N SER A 58 -6.21 -18.95 -32.04
CA SER A 58 -6.80 -19.57 -30.85
C SER A 58 -5.75 -19.85 -29.76
N PRO A 59 -5.98 -19.45 -28.49
CA PRO A 59 -5.17 -19.94 -27.39
C PRO A 59 -5.34 -21.44 -27.19
N HIS A 60 -4.28 -22.10 -26.71
CA HIS A 60 -4.29 -23.52 -26.43
C HIS A 60 -4.99 -23.78 -25.09
N THR A 61 -6.00 -24.64 -25.11
CA THR A 61 -6.69 -25.11 -23.90
C THR A 61 -5.72 -25.82 -22.97
N GLY A 62 -5.81 -25.55 -21.66
CA GLY A 62 -4.99 -26.20 -20.64
C GLY A 62 -3.57 -25.63 -20.49
N ASN A 63 -3.20 -24.61 -21.27
CA ASN A 63 -1.89 -23.96 -21.19
C ASN A 63 -1.86 -22.80 -20.17
N ILE A 64 -2.53 -22.97 -19.02
CA ILE A 64 -2.52 -21.98 -17.93
C ILE A 64 -1.27 -22.24 -17.08
N THR A 65 -0.44 -21.22 -16.88
CA THR A 65 0.75 -21.33 -16.05
C THR A 65 0.35 -21.43 -14.57
N GLY A 66 0.83 -22.46 -13.87
CA GLY A 66 0.71 -22.58 -12.42
C GLY A 66 1.72 -21.68 -11.68
N ALA A 67 1.35 -21.19 -10.50
CA ALA A 67 2.23 -20.44 -9.62
C ALA A 67 2.91 -21.37 -8.60
N GLN A 68 4.19 -21.14 -8.33
CA GLN A 68 4.93 -21.83 -7.24
C GLN A 68 4.66 -21.18 -5.88
N TYR A 69 4.46 -19.86 -5.89
CA TYR A 69 4.17 -19.07 -4.70
C TYR A 69 2.93 -18.22 -4.89
N LEU A 70 2.13 -18.09 -3.83
CA LEU A 70 1.02 -17.16 -3.73
C LEU A 70 1.44 -16.00 -2.83
N VAL A 71 1.44 -14.78 -3.39
CA VAL A 71 1.69 -13.57 -2.60
C VAL A 71 0.35 -12.97 -2.22
N THR A 72 0.15 -12.75 -0.92
CA THR A 72 -1.07 -12.16 -0.36
C THR A 72 -0.73 -10.94 0.47
N GLY A 73 -1.63 -9.96 0.48
CA GLY A 73 -1.47 -8.73 1.24
C GLY A 73 -2.79 -8.35 1.91
N SER A 74 -2.70 -7.84 3.14
CA SER A 74 -3.84 -7.26 3.87
C SER A 74 -3.42 -5.98 4.55
N VAL A 75 -4.30 -4.98 4.59
CA VAL A 75 -4.07 -3.78 5.39
C VAL A 75 -4.62 -4.02 6.78
N SER A 76 -3.73 -4.05 7.77
CA SER A 76 -4.07 -4.35 9.16
C SER A 76 -4.41 -3.11 9.98
N ALA A 77 -3.90 -1.94 9.59
CA ALA A 77 -4.26 -0.69 10.24
C ALA A 77 -4.28 0.47 9.25
N TYR A 78 -5.26 1.35 9.43
CA TYR A 78 -5.29 2.68 8.82
C TYR A 78 -5.80 3.66 9.88
N THR A 79 -5.11 4.79 10.02
CA THR A 79 -5.55 5.88 10.88
C THR A 79 -5.21 7.19 10.19
N GLU A 80 -6.16 8.11 10.13
CA GLU A 80 -5.92 9.46 9.65
C GLU A 80 -6.30 10.43 10.77
N ASP A 81 -5.34 10.72 11.63
CA ASP A 81 -5.50 11.69 12.70
C ASP A 81 -5.27 13.08 12.13
N THR A 82 -6.35 13.80 11.87
CA THR A 82 -6.27 15.25 11.61
C THR A 82 -6.47 15.97 12.94
N SER A 83 -5.37 16.26 13.64
CA SER A 83 -5.44 17.18 14.77
C SER A 83 -5.56 18.62 14.23
N ASN A 84 -6.78 19.16 14.27
CA ASN A 84 -6.95 20.61 14.27
C ASN A 84 -6.49 21.11 15.63
N THR A 85 -5.19 21.27 15.83
CA THR A 85 -4.68 22.02 16.99
C THR A 85 -5.19 23.45 16.86
N GLY A 86 -6.32 23.74 17.51
CA GLY A 86 -7.00 25.04 17.52
C GLY A 86 -6.25 26.15 18.26
N GLY A 87 -4.91 26.09 18.30
CA GLY A 87 -4.04 27.12 18.85
C GLY A 87 -3.60 28.08 17.75
N GLY A 88 -4.34 29.19 17.60
CA GLY A 88 -3.95 30.28 16.70
C GLY A 88 -3.26 31.40 17.49
N LEU A 89 -2.08 31.82 17.06
CA LEU A 89 -1.46 33.06 17.55
C LEU A 89 -2.04 34.24 16.77
N ASN A 90 -2.60 35.23 17.48
CA ASN A 90 -3.07 36.47 16.86
C ASN A 90 -1.94 37.51 16.96
N ILE A 91 -1.34 37.89 15.84
CA ILE A 91 -0.33 38.95 15.76
C ILE A 91 -0.82 40.00 14.77
N ALA A 92 -1.03 41.24 15.24
CA ALA A 92 -1.37 42.40 14.41
C ALA A 92 -2.54 42.20 13.40
N GLY A 93 -3.62 41.50 13.81
CA GLY A 93 -4.78 41.24 12.93
C GLY A 93 -4.66 40.00 12.03
N PHE A 94 -3.52 39.30 12.10
CA PHE A 94 -3.30 38.01 11.46
C PHE A 94 -3.41 36.88 12.49
N ARG A 95 -4.29 35.92 12.25
CA ARG A 95 -4.39 34.66 12.99
C ARG A 95 -3.60 33.59 12.25
N VAL A 96 -2.51 33.13 12.86
CA VAL A 96 -1.67 32.03 12.36
C VAL A 96 -2.02 30.79 13.17
N GLY A 97 -2.59 29.77 12.52
CA GLY A 97 -2.91 28.47 13.13
C GLY A 97 -2.17 27.33 12.44
N GLY A 98 -1.71 26.34 13.21
CA GLY A 98 -1.05 25.14 12.67
C GLY A 98 -1.94 23.91 12.79
N GLY A 99 -2.08 23.14 11.71
CA GLY A 99 -2.73 21.82 11.73
C GLY A 99 -1.70 20.73 11.52
N LYS A 100 -1.67 19.71 12.38
CA LYS A 100 -0.89 18.49 12.16
C LYS A 100 -1.83 17.37 11.77
N SER A 101 -1.58 16.76 10.62
CA SER A 101 -2.30 15.58 10.16
C SER A 101 -1.32 14.43 10.02
N GLU A 102 -1.52 13.38 10.80
CA GLU A 102 -0.76 12.14 10.71
C GLU A 102 -1.64 11.06 10.08
N ALA A 103 -1.12 10.42 9.04
CA ALA A 103 -1.71 9.21 8.48
C ALA A 103 -0.79 8.04 8.82
N TYR A 104 -1.36 6.98 9.39
CA TYR A 104 -0.70 5.73 9.68
C TYR A 104 -1.31 4.62 8.83
N ILE A 105 -0.47 3.79 8.23
CA ILE A 105 -0.87 2.58 7.52
C ILE A 105 0.03 1.41 7.90
N ALA A 106 -0.56 0.23 8.06
CA ALA A 106 0.16 -1.03 8.20
C ALA A 106 -0.35 -2.03 7.16
N ILE A 107 0.57 -2.66 6.43
CA ILE A 107 0.30 -3.68 5.43
C ILE A 107 1.03 -4.95 5.84
N ASP A 108 0.31 -6.06 5.94
CA ASP A 108 0.87 -7.39 6.14
C ASP A 108 0.97 -8.11 4.81
N LEU A 109 2.15 -8.62 4.51
CA LEU A 109 2.48 -9.39 3.33
C LEU A 109 2.79 -10.84 3.73
N ARG A 110 2.32 -11.81 2.95
CA ARG A 110 2.67 -13.22 3.11
C ARG A 110 2.94 -13.87 1.77
N VAL A 111 3.97 -14.69 1.72
CA VAL A 111 4.29 -15.57 0.60
C VAL A 111 4.01 -16.99 1.05
N VAL A 112 3.10 -17.66 0.34
CA VAL A 112 2.68 -19.02 0.61
C VAL A 112 3.22 -19.92 -0.48
N ASP A 113 3.89 -20.99 -0.11
CA ASP A 113 4.28 -22.06 -1.02
C ASP A 113 3.02 -22.82 -1.48
N ALA A 114 2.80 -22.87 -2.80
CA ALA A 114 1.57 -23.43 -3.37
C ALA A 114 1.50 -24.96 -3.29
N GLU A 115 2.63 -25.64 -3.09
CA GLU A 115 2.72 -27.10 -2.99
C GLU A 115 2.43 -27.56 -1.55
N THR A 116 2.99 -26.86 -0.57
CA THR A 116 2.99 -27.27 0.85
C THR A 116 2.02 -26.48 1.72
N SER A 117 1.50 -25.36 1.24
CA SER A 117 0.73 -24.38 2.03
C SER A 117 1.51 -23.75 3.19
N GLU A 118 2.85 -23.81 3.17
CA GLU A 118 3.70 -23.17 4.16
C GLU A 118 3.83 -21.66 3.87
N VAL A 119 3.75 -20.83 4.92
CA VAL A 119 4.09 -19.40 4.81
C VAL A 119 5.60 -19.26 4.89
N VAL A 120 6.25 -19.21 3.73
CA VAL A 120 7.72 -19.17 3.61
C VAL A 120 8.31 -17.80 3.92
N TYR A 121 7.54 -16.73 3.69
CA TYR A 121 7.92 -15.37 4.08
C TYR A 121 6.69 -14.60 4.58
N ALA A 122 6.86 -13.81 5.63
CA ALA A 122 5.85 -12.88 6.12
C ALA A 122 6.51 -11.59 6.59
N ARG A 123 5.84 -10.46 6.34
CA ARG A 123 6.33 -9.17 6.79
C ARG A 123 5.23 -8.15 6.95
N THR A 124 5.34 -7.34 8.00
CA THR A 124 4.53 -6.14 8.20
C THR A 124 5.33 -4.92 7.78
N VAL A 125 4.76 -4.11 6.87
CA VAL A 125 5.30 -2.82 6.47
C VAL A 125 4.41 -1.73 7.05
N GLU A 126 5.00 -0.90 7.90
CA GLU A 126 4.32 0.24 8.51
C GLU A 126 4.81 1.54 7.87
N GLY A 127 3.87 2.41 7.50
CA GLY A 127 4.13 3.73 6.95
C GLY A 127 3.45 4.80 7.80
N ARG A 128 4.21 5.80 8.23
CA ARG A 128 3.65 7.00 8.87
C ARG A 128 3.95 8.21 8.01
N SER A 129 2.91 8.96 7.66
CA SER A 129 3.01 10.19 6.91
C SER A 129 2.48 11.34 7.76
N SER A 130 3.38 12.15 8.30
CA SER A 130 3.05 13.41 8.96
C SER A 130 3.04 14.55 7.94
N SER A 131 1.93 15.28 7.86
CA SER A 131 1.82 16.54 7.12
C SER A 131 1.51 17.68 8.09
N GLY A 132 2.29 18.76 8.00
CA GLY A 132 2.06 20.00 8.72
C GLY A 132 1.53 21.07 7.77
N GLY A 133 0.41 21.71 8.14
CA GLY A 133 -0.14 22.86 7.41
C GLY A 133 -0.06 24.12 8.26
N VAL A 134 0.30 25.24 7.62
CA VAL A 134 0.19 26.58 8.20
C VAL A 134 -1.05 27.23 7.60
N ASN A 135 -2.01 27.57 8.44
CA ASN A 135 -3.18 28.36 8.08
C ASN A 135 -2.87 29.82 8.43
N LEU A 136 -2.84 30.69 7.42
CA LEU A 136 -2.72 32.14 7.61
C LEU A 136 -4.08 32.78 7.31
N ARG A 137 -4.73 33.34 8.34
CA ARG A 137 -5.93 34.15 8.18
C ARG A 137 -5.61 35.58 8.54
N GLY A 138 -5.81 36.52 7.62
CA GLY A 138 -5.46 37.94 7.81
C GLY A 138 -6.53 38.89 7.32
N TYR A 139 -6.58 40.07 7.94
CA TYR A 139 -7.38 41.21 7.50
C TYR A 139 -6.43 42.34 7.08
N VAL A 140 -6.49 42.77 5.82
CA VAL A 140 -5.77 43.97 5.36
C VAL A 140 -6.76 44.88 4.64
N SER A 141 -6.99 46.08 5.20
CA SER A 141 -7.72 47.17 4.56
C SER A 141 -9.13 46.81 4.04
N GLY A 142 -9.94 46.09 4.84
CA GLY A 142 -11.36 45.81 4.55
C GLY A 142 -11.64 44.59 3.67
N ILE A 143 -10.61 43.88 3.18
CA ILE A 143 -10.74 42.62 2.45
C ILE A 143 -10.17 41.50 3.32
N GLY A 144 -11.00 40.53 3.69
CA GLY A 144 -10.61 39.32 4.41
C GLY A 144 -10.42 38.15 3.43
N GLY A 145 -9.31 37.40 3.57
CA GLY A 145 -9.03 36.20 2.77
C GLY A 145 -8.46 35.08 3.64
N ASP A 146 -8.83 33.84 3.33
CA ASP A 146 -8.31 32.63 3.96
C ASP A 146 -7.23 32.02 3.05
N PHE A 147 -5.97 32.02 3.50
CA PHE A 147 -4.87 31.41 2.76
C PHE A 147 -4.47 30.10 3.48
N ALA A 148 -5.03 28.99 2.99
CA ALA A 148 -4.71 27.65 3.45
C ALA A 148 -3.71 26.99 2.48
N HIS A 149 -2.51 26.67 2.97
CA HIS A 149 -1.54 25.83 2.26
C HIS A 149 -1.28 24.56 3.06
N ALA A 150 -2.10 23.54 2.79
CA ALA A 150 -1.91 22.20 3.31
C ALA A 150 -1.49 21.27 2.16
N LYS A 151 -0.26 20.71 2.23
CA LYS A 151 0.16 19.59 1.38
C LYS A 151 0.05 18.30 2.18
N LYS A 152 -1.14 17.70 2.20
CA LYS A 152 -1.31 16.32 2.65
C LYS A 152 -0.94 15.39 1.48
N PRO A 153 0.04 14.47 1.61
CA PRO A 153 0.19 13.43 0.61
C PRO A 153 -1.06 12.52 0.70
N PRO A 154 -1.70 12.17 -0.43
CA PRO A 154 -2.89 11.35 -0.41
C PRO A 154 -2.55 9.96 0.16
N ALA A 155 -3.46 9.40 0.96
CA ALA A 155 -3.32 8.08 1.59
C ALA A 155 -2.86 7.00 0.60
N SER A 156 -3.36 7.04 -0.64
CA SER A 156 -2.98 6.15 -1.73
C SER A 156 -1.48 6.16 -2.07
N LYS A 157 -0.82 7.32 -1.94
CA LYS A 157 0.64 7.43 -2.17
C LYS A 157 1.43 6.74 -1.08
N ALA A 158 0.99 6.85 0.17
CA ALA A 158 1.62 6.15 1.30
C ALA A 158 1.46 4.64 1.18
N VAL A 159 0.25 4.18 0.80
CA VAL A 159 -0.01 2.75 0.55
C VAL A 159 0.90 2.21 -0.55
N ARG A 160 1.01 2.94 -1.68
CA ARG A 160 1.88 2.53 -2.78
C ARG A 160 3.36 2.46 -2.38
N ALA A 161 3.85 3.44 -1.62
CA ALA A 161 5.22 3.41 -1.10
C ALA A 161 5.47 2.21 -0.18
N ALA A 162 4.49 1.86 0.67
CA ALA A 162 4.58 0.66 1.50
C ALA A 162 4.59 -0.63 0.67
N LEU A 163 3.81 -0.70 -0.41
CA LEU A 163 3.85 -1.84 -1.34
C LEU A 163 5.19 -1.95 -2.06
N ILE A 164 5.79 -0.84 -2.52
CA ILE A 164 7.13 -0.86 -3.13
C ILE A 164 8.19 -1.35 -2.14
N GLU A 165 8.17 -0.85 -0.91
CA GLU A 165 9.08 -1.33 0.15
C GLU A 165 8.87 -2.84 0.44
N ALA A 166 7.65 -3.33 0.33
CA ALA A 166 7.32 -4.74 0.49
C ALA A 166 7.84 -5.59 -0.69
N THR A 167 7.75 -5.11 -1.94
CA THR A 167 8.28 -5.82 -3.10
C THR A 167 9.80 -5.84 -3.12
N ASP A 168 10.46 -4.74 -2.75
CA ASP A 168 11.92 -4.68 -2.65
C ASP A 168 12.45 -5.67 -1.59
N TYR A 169 11.68 -5.87 -0.52
CA TYR A 169 11.99 -6.89 0.47
C TYR A 169 11.90 -8.30 -0.10
N LEU A 170 10.82 -8.62 -0.80
CA LEU A 170 10.67 -9.94 -1.40
C LEU A 170 11.76 -10.22 -2.43
N ASP A 171 12.07 -9.23 -3.27
CA ASP A 171 13.16 -9.33 -4.23
C ASP A 171 14.51 -9.64 -3.54
N CYS A 172 14.79 -8.91 -2.46
CA CYS A 172 15.96 -9.14 -1.62
C CYS A 172 16.02 -10.57 -1.04
N THR A 173 14.96 -11.05 -0.38
CA THR A 173 14.99 -12.33 0.36
C THR A 173 14.77 -13.56 -0.52
N MET A 174 14.01 -13.42 -1.61
CA MET A 174 13.64 -14.53 -2.47
C MET A 174 14.60 -14.69 -3.66
N VAL A 175 15.11 -13.59 -4.21
CA VAL A 175 15.88 -13.61 -5.46
C VAL A 175 17.34 -13.23 -5.24
N LYS A 176 17.61 -11.99 -4.79
CA LYS A 176 18.98 -11.44 -4.77
C LYS A 176 19.87 -12.08 -3.72
N ARG A 177 19.40 -12.15 -2.46
CA ARG A 177 20.13 -12.73 -1.31
C ARG A 177 21.58 -12.24 -1.21
N ASP A 178 21.81 -10.97 -1.53
CA ASP A 178 23.13 -10.34 -1.64
C ASP A 178 23.57 -9.64 -0.34
N GLY A 179 22.97 -10.03 0.80
CA GLY A 179 23.20 -9.42 2.11
C GLY A 179 22.28 -8.23 2.42
N CYS A 180 21.39 -7.85 1.51
CA CYS A 180 20.34 -6.86 1.76
C CYS A 180 19.39 -7.21 2.92
N GLU A 181 19.34 -8.49 3.32
CA GLU A 181 18.47 -9.02 4.37
C GLU A 181 18.72 -8.35 5.72
N ALA A 182 19.98 -8.09 6.06
CA ALA A 182 20.37 -7.43 7.32
C ALA A 182 19.73 -6.05 7.47
N ARG A 183 19.55 -5.30 6.37
CA ARG A 183 18.87 -3.99 6.39
C ARG A 183 17.40 -4.16 6.75
N TYR A 184 16.75 -5.19 6.23
CA TYR A 184 15.33 -5.44 6.47
C TYR A 184 15.07 -6.05 7.83
N GLU A 185 15.95 -6.89 8.34
CA GLU A 185 15.94 -7.36 9.73
C GLU A 185 16.04 -6.19 10.71
N GLN A 186 16.97 -5.25 10.49
CA GLN A 186 17.08 -4.05 11.31
C GLN A 186 15.82 -3.19 11.28
N LYS A 187 15.20 -3.02 10.10
CA LYS A 187 13.91 -2.31 9.96
C LYS A 187 12.81 -3.02 10.76
N GLU A 188 12.74 -4.34 10.68
CA GLU A 188 11.74 -5.15 11.39
C GLU A 188 11.95 -5.10 12.91
N GLN A 189 13.20 -5.18 13.39
CA GLN A 189 13.52 -5.02 14.82
C GLN A 189 13.08 -3.66 15.35
N ARG A 190 13.38 -2.58 14.61
CA ARG A 190 12.95 -1.22 14.97
C ARG A 190 11.44 -1.10 15.01
N ARG A 191 10.75 -1.65 14.00
CA ARG A 191 9.28 -1.67 13.94
C ARG A 191 8.71 -2.37 15.18
N ARG A 192 9.12 -3.62 15.44
CA ARG A 192 8.66 -4.40 16.59
C ARG A 192 8.96 -3.71 17.92
N GLN A 193 10.14 -3.10 18.06
CA GLN A 193 10.49 -2.35 19.27
C GLN A 193 9.56 -1.15 19.44
N SER A 194 9.36 -0.35 18.38
CA SER A 194 8.45 0.80 18.43
C SER A 194 7.01 0.40 18.75
N SER A 195 6.51 -0.72 18.22
CA SER A 195 5.17 -1.22 18.55
C SER A 195 5.06 -1.71 20.00
N LYS A 196 6.14 -2.27 20.56
CA LYS A 196 6.18 -2.69 21.98
C LYS A 196 6.23 -1.48 22.90
N ASP A 197 7.03 -0.47 22.57
CA ASP A 197 7.19 0.74 23.37
C ASP A 197 5.89 1.57 23.46
N THR A 198 4.95 1.36 22.53
CA THR A 198 3.62 2.01 22.59
C THR A 198 2.61 1.32 23.50
N LEU A 199 2.95 0.15 24.05
CA LEU A 199 2.05 -0.60 24.93
C LEU A 199 2.38 -0.26 26.39
N ASP A 200 1.49 0.47 27.07
CA ASP A 200 1.52 0.57 28.52
C ASP A 200 1.11 -0.79 29.10
N LEU A 201 2.11 -1.52 29.60
CA LEU A 201 1.94 -2.77 30.33
C LEU A 201 2.04 -2.45 31.83
N ASP A 202 0.92 -2.06 32.43
CA ASP A 202 0.76 -2.02 33.89
C ASP A 202 0.78 -3.43 34.50
#